data_AF-A0A517XN34-F1
#
_entry.id   AF-A0A517XN34-F1
#
_cell.length_a   1.000
_cell.length_b   1.000
_cell.length_c   1.000
_cell.angle_alpha   90.00
_cell.angle_beta   90.00
_cell.angle_gamma   90.00
#
_symmetry.space_group_name_H-M   'P 1'
#
loop_
_entity.id
_entity.type
_entity.pdbx_description
1 polymer ?
#
loop_
_entity_poly.entity_id
_entity_poly.type
_entity_poly.pdbx_seq_one_letter_code
_entity_poly.pdbx_strand_id
1 'polypeptide(L)'
;MRSLVLAAAFGLTAALAAAQDAPPLLTAHGSVEKADKDTLTVKPRAADGKFQKAVALKVTGTSRVTVLAPQVRDGKVVLTQREAAAADLAPGQAVAVIYADAGKDGAVLLTAVAQPAANK
;
A
#
# COMPACT_ATOMS: atom_id res chain seq x y z
N MET A 1 -52.13 -22.98 5.96
CA MET A 1 -50.91 -22.74 6.74
C MET A 1 -49.65 -23.34 6.10
N ARG A 2 -49.53 -23.36 4.77
CA ARG A 2 -48.33 -23.86 4.05
C ARG A 2 -47.55 -22.77 3.31
N SER A 3 -48.13 -21.57 3.21
CA SER A 3 -47.55 -20.46 2.43
C SER A 3 -46.69 -19.49 3.25
N LEU A 4 -46.54 -19.69 4.56
CA LEU A 4 -45.80 -18.78 5.44
C LEU A 4 -44.33 -19.20 5.67
N VAL A 5 -43.96 -20.44 5.34
CA VAL A 5 -42.61 -20.97 5.59
C VAL A 5 -41.61 -20.57 4.50
N LEU A 6 -42.09 -20.23 3.30
CA LEU A 6 -41.21 -19.88 2.18
C LEU A 6 -40.62 -18.46 2.25
N ALA A 7 -41.22 -17.55 3.01
CA ALA A 7 -40.75 -16.16 3.11
C ALA A 7 -39.54 -15.99 4.04
N ALA A 8 -39.33 -16.91 4.99
CA ALA A 8 -38.21 -16.82 5.94
C ALA A 8 -36.87 -17.32 5.34
N ALA A 9 -36.92 -18.16 4.31
CA ALA A 9 -35.70 -18.72 3.69
C ALA A 9 -34.99 -17.74 2.73
N PHE A 10 -35.70 -16.75 2.17
CA PHE A 10 -35.11 -15.73 1.30
C PHE A 10 -34.51 -14.53 2.05
N GLY A 11 -34.89 -14.32 3.32
CA GLY A 11 -34.33 -13.26 4.16
C GLY A 11 -32.93 -13.58 4.68
N LEU A 12 -32.61 -14.86 4.86
CA LEU A 12 -31.32 -15.29 5.44
C LEU A 12 -30.17 -15.27 4.43
N THR A 13 -30.44 -15.37 3.13
CA THR A 13 -29.41 -15.32 2.08
C THR A 13 -28.96 -13.90 1.75
N ALA A 14 -29.78 -12.88 2.01
CA ALA A 14 -29.41 -11.48 1.82
C ALA A 14 -28.46 -10.96 2.92
N ALA A 15 -28.50 -11.53 4.12
CA ALA A 15 -27.64 -11.11 5.24
C ALA A 15 -26.19 -11.62 5.11
N LEU A 16 -25.96 -12.72 4.38
CA LEU A 16 -24.60 -13.26 4.16
C LEU A 16 -23.82 -12.51 3.07
N ALA A 17 -24.48 -11.74 2.20
CA ALA A 17 -23.82 -11.00 1.12
C ALA A 17 -23.13 -9.70 1.58
N ALA A 18 -23.41 -9.24 2.80
CA ALA A 18 -22.83 -8.03 3.37
C ALA A 18 -21.54 -8.27 4.19
N ALA A 19 -21.11 -9.53 4.32
CA ALA A 19 -19.74 -9.84 4.74
C ALA A 19 -18.82 -9.72 3.51
N GLN A 20 -18.64 -8.50 3.02
CA GLN A 20 -17.55 -8.24 2.08
C GLN A 20 -16.25 -8.56 2.82
N ASP A 21 -15.57 -9.63 2.40
CA ASP A 21 -14.21 -9.96 2.86
C ASP A 21 -13.37 -8.69 2.80
N ALA A 22 -12.78 -8.30 3.94
CA ALA A 22 -11.96 -7.10 3.99
C ALA A 22 -10.84 -7.23 2.96
N PRO A 23 -10.56 -6.18 2.15
CA PRO A 23 -9.49 -6.24 1.16
C PRO A 23 -8.17 -6.69 1.79
N PRO A 24 -7.47 -7.68 1.22
CA PRO A 24 -6.24 -8.18 1.80
C PRO A 24 -5.18 -7.08 1.82
N LEU A 25 -4.53 -6.93 2.97
CA LEU A 25 -3.37 -6.07 3.10
C LEU A 25 -2.14 -6.79 2.56
N LEU A 26 -1.46 -6.12 1.63
CA LEU A 26 -0.26 -6.62 0.96
C LEU A 26 0.92 -5.70 1.28
N THR A 27 2.12 -6.28 1.25
CA THR A 27 3.36 -5.54 1.46
C THR A 27 4.35 -5.85 0.36
N ALA A 28 5.10 -4.84 -0.07
CA ALA A 28 6.23 -5.01 -0.97
C ALA A 28 7.41 -4.16 -0.49
N HIS A 29 8.62 -4.62 -0.78
CA HIS A 29 9.84 -3.85 -0.56
C HIS A 29 10.71 -3.97 -1.80
N GLY A 30 11.45 -2.93 -2.16
CA GLY A 30 12.24 -2.90 -3.38
C GLY A 30 12.73 -1.50 -3.71
N SER A 31 12.69 -1.13 -4.98
CA SER A 31 13.05 0.22 -5.44
C SER A 31 11.90 0.89 -6.16
N VAL A 32 11.84 2.23 -6.07
CA VAL A 32 10.95 3.05 -6.90
C VAL A 32 11.38 2.90 -8.36
N GLU A 33 10.45 2.52 -9.23
CA GLU A 33 10.68 2.51 -10.67
C GLU A 33 10.24 3.84 -11.28
N LYS A 34 9.09 4.35 -10.85
CA LYS A 34 8.52 5.63 -11.25
C LYS A 34 7.65 6.17 -10.12
N ALA A 35 7.64 7.48 -9.91
CA ALA A 35 6.73 8.12 -8.98
C ALA A 35 6.17 9.41 -9.57
N ASP A 36 4.84 9.51 -9.57
CA ASP A 36 4.08 10.66 -10.02
C ASP A 36 3.12 11.10 -8.87
N LYS A 37 2.31 12.14 -9.10
CA LYS A 37 1.34 12.62 -8.11
C LYS A 37 0.28 11.58 -7.73
N ASP A 38 -0.21 10.82 -8.72
CA ASP A 38 -1.35 9.91 -8.57
C ASP A 38 -0.94 8.43 -8.60
N THR A 39 0.34 8.12 -8.82
CA THR A 39 0.82 6.75 -8.97
C THR A 39 2.25 6.58 -8.44
N LEU A 40 2.48 5.51 -7.70
CA LEU A 40 3.79 5.05 -7.27
C LEU A 40 4.04 3.64 -7.84
N THR A 41 5.00 3.52 -8.75
CA THR A 41 5.42 2.22 -9.28
C THR A 41 6.63 1.72 -8.53
N VAL A 42 6.49 0.57 -7.88
CA VAL A 42 7.57 -0.10 -7.14
C VAL A 42 7.98 -1.34 -7.92
N LYS A 43 9.29 -1.59 -7.99
CA LYS A 43 9.85 -2.86 -8.45
C LYS A 43 10.23 -3.70 -7.23
N PRO A 44 9.37 -4.64 -6.79
CA PRO A 44 9.61 -5.37 -5.57
C PRO A 44 10.82 -6.29 -5.70
N ARG A 45 11.44 -6.61 -4.57
CA ARG A 45 12.51 -7.57 -4.45
C ARG A 45 11.99 -8.79 -3.70
N ALA A 46 12.21 -9.96 -4.28
CA ALA A 46 11.91 -11.24 -3.65
C ALA A 46 12.94 -11.54 -2.54
N ALA A 47 12.62 -12.53 -1.70
CA ALA A 47 13.50 -12.99 -0.63
C ALA A 47 14.86 -13.50 -1.15
N ASP A 48 14.94 -13.95 -2.40
CA ASP A 48 16.17 -14.36 -3.08
C ASP A 48 17.00 -13.19 -3.65
N GLY A 49 16.55 -11.95 -3.44
CA GLY A 49 17.20 -10.74 -3.93
C GLY A 49 16.95 -10.43 -5.40
N LYS A 50 16.10 -11.18 -6.10
CA LYS A 50 15.73 -10.86 -7.49
C LYS A 50 14.58 -9.87 -7.55
N PHE A 51 14.53 -9.10 -8.63
CA PHE A 51 13.39 -8.22 -8.88
C PHE A 51 12.19 -9.04 -9.36
N GLN A 52 11.03 -8.69 -8.84
CA GLN A 52 9.74 -9.18 -9.28
C GLN A 52 9.10 -8.20 -10.28
N LYS A 53 7.92 -8.58 -10.79
CA LYS A 53 7.10 -7.71 -11.65
C LYS A 53 6.78 -6.41 -10.90
N ALA A 54 6.91 -5.29 -11.60
CA ALA A 54 6.56 -3.99 -11.06
C ALA A 54 5.09 -3.93 -10.65
N VAL A 55 4.81 -3.25 -9.55
CA VAL A 55 3.47 -3.01 -9.02
C VAL A 55 3.22 -1.51 -9.09
N ALA A 56 2.21 -1.11 -9.86
CA ALA A 56 1.74 0.27 -9.92
C ALA A 56 0.67 0.47 -8.84
N LEU A 57 0.91 1.41 -7.92
CA LEU A 57 0.05 1.70 -6.80
C LEU A 57 -0.61 3.06 -6.99
N LYS A 58 -1.94 3.11 -6.93
CA LYS A 58 -2.71 4.36 -6.96
C LYS A 58 -2.46 5.14 -5.68
N VAL A 59 -2.07 6.40 -5.81
CA VAL A 59 -1.92 7.33 -4.69
C VAL A 59 -3.25 8.06 -4.51
N THR A 60 -3.73 8.10 -3.28
CA THR A 60 -5.01 8.73 -2.91
C THR A 60 -4.76 9.81 -1.85
N GLY A 61 -5.76 10.63 -1.55
CA GLY A 61 -5.66 11.65 -0.49
C GLY A 61 -5.42 11.08 0.92
N THR A 62 -5.59 9.78 1.11
CA THR A 62 -5.33 9.06 2.37
C THR A 62 -4.03 8.26 2.35
N SER A 63 -3.31 8.23 1.23
CA SER A 63 -2.02 7.56 1.13
C SER A 63 -0.96 8.37 1.87
N ARG A 64 -0.21 7.71 2.76
CA ARG A 64 0.91 8.36 3.48
C ARG A 64 2.23 7.98 2.83
N VAL A 65 3.05 8.96 2.48
CA VAL A 65 4.42 8.73 1.99
C VAL A 65 5.38 9.41 2.94
N THR A 66 6.38 8.67 3.40
CA THR A 66 7.43 9.20 4.26
C THR A 66 8.81 8.81 3.75
N VAL A 67 9.80 9.62 4.11
CA VAL A 67 11.21 9.34 3.92
C VAL A 67 11.87 9.18 5.28
N LEU A 68 12.66 8.12 5.44
CA LEU A 68 13.50 7.90 6.61
C LEU A 68 14.53 9.03 6.71
N ALA A 69 14.56 9.68 7.86
CA ALA A 69 15.49 10.76 8.19
C ALA A 69 16.22 10.39 9.49
N PRO A 70 17.47 9.93 9.42
CA PRO A 70 18.30 9.75 10.61
C PRO A 70 18.52 11.10 11.30
N GLN A 71 18.33 11.16 12.61
CA GLN A 71 18.65 12.32 13.44
C GLN A 71 19.57 11.91 14.58
N VAL A 72 20.52 12.78 14.95
CA VAL A 72 21.32 12.59 16.16
C VAL A 72 20.60 13.24 17.34
N ARG A 73 20.27 12.45 18.37
CA ARG A 73 19.71 12.93 19.64
C ARG A 73 20.49 12.31 20.78
N ASP A 74 21.00 13.15 21.68
CA ASP A 74 21.83 12.72 22.83
C ASP A 74 23.00 11.80 22.42
N GLY A 75 23.65 12.12 21.30
CA GLY A 75 24.77 11.34 20.75
C GLY A 75 24.39 10.01 20.09
N LYS A 76 23.09 9.71 19.91
CA LYS A 76 22.60 8.48 19.30
C LYS A 76 21.86 8.76 17.99
N VAL A 77 22.01 7.88 17.01
CA VAL A 77 21.22 7.92 15.77
C VAL A 77 19.82 7.37 16.04
N VAL A 78 18.81 8.21 15.80
CA VAL A 78 17.39 7.87 15.88
C VAL A 78 16.80 7.98 14.48
N LEU A 79 16.09 6.94 14.04
CA LEU A 79 15.36 6.99 12.78
C LEU A 79 14.05 7.73 12.96
N THR A 80 13.86 8.81 12.21
CA THR A 80 12.59 9.53 12.12
C THR A 80 12.00 9.36 10.72
N GLN A 81 10.72 9.69 10.56
CA GLN A 81 10.05 9.70 9.26
C GLN A 81 9.54 11.11 8.99
N ARG A 82 9.95 11.68 7.87
CA ARG A 82 9.45 12.97 7.38
C ARG A 82 8.43 12.70 6.28
N GLU A 83 7.29 13.37 6.36
CA GLU A 83 6.27 13.30 5.31
C GLU A 83 6.81 13.86 3.98
N ALA A 84 6.39 13.24 2.88
CA ALA A 84 6.76 13.62 1.51
C ALA A 84 5.58 13.35 0.58
N ALA A 85 5.58 13.96 -0.61
CA ALA A 85 4.68 13.55 -1.68
C ALA A 85 5.25 12.31 -2.40
N ALA A 86 4.38 11.51 -3.04
CA ALA A 86 4.83 10.41 -3.88
C ALA A 86 5.78 10.89 -4.99
N ALA A 87 5.47 12.02 -5.63
CA ALA A 87 6.28 12.64 -6.68
C ALA A 87 7.66 13.14 -6.21
N ASP A 88 7.92 13.22 -4.89
CA ASP A 88 9.24 13.57 -4.36
C ASP A 88 10.22 12.39 -4.36
N LEU A 89 9.71 11.16 -4.55
CA LEU A 89 10.54 9.96 -4.60
C LEU A 89 11.26 9.85 -5.94
N ALA A 90 12.53 9.47 -5.89
CA ALA A 90 13.38 9.31 -7.07
C ALA A 90 13.41 7.86 -7.57
N PRO A 91 13.50 7.62 -8.89
CA PRO A 91 13.79 6.29 -9.42
C PRO A 91 15.06 5.68 -8.78
N GLY A 92 15.01 4.39 -8.47
CA GLY A 92 16.07 3.65 -7.78
C GLY A 92 16.10 3.81 -6.26
N GLN A 93 15.32 4.74 -5.68
CA GLN A 93 15.23 4.91 -4.23
C GLN A 93 14.62 3.67 -3.57
N ALA A 94 15.26 3.16 -2.53
CA ALA A 94 14.76 1.99 -1.80
C ALA A 94 13.47 2.36 -1.04
N VAL A 95 12.45 1.51 -1.13
CA VAL A 95 11.12 1.76 -0.57
C VAL A 95 10.47 0.48 -0.06
N ALA A 96 9.72 0.60 1.04
CA ALA A 96 8.78 -0.40 1.51
C ALA A 96 7.37 0.19 1.49
N VAL A 97 6.39 -0.60 1.07
CA VAL A 97 5.00 -0.18 0.88
C VAL A 97 4.03 -1.17 1.50
N ILE A 98 2.91 -0.63 1.99
CA ILE A 98 1.70 -1.38 2.34
C ILE A 98 0.60 -0.90 1.40
N TYR A 99 -0.11 -1.83 0.78
CA TYR A 99 -1.16 -1.55 -0.18
C TYR A 99 -2.30 -2.55 -0.04
N ALA A 100 -3.46 -2.23 -0.62
CA ALA A 100 -4.59 -3.14 -0.70
C ALA A 100 -5.11 -3.20 -2.13
N ASP A 101 -5.66 -4.34 -2.52
CA ASP A 101 -6.37 -4.46 -3.80
C ASP A 101 -7.82 -3.99 -3.62
N ALA A 102 -8.18 -2.88 -4.26
CA ALA A 102 -9.52 -2.31 -4.25
C ALA A 102 -10.39 -2.82 -5.41
N GLY A 103 -10.12 -4.04 -5.90
CA GLY A 103 -10.90 -4.69 -6.94
C GLY A 103 -10.83 -3.93 -8.27
N LYS A 104 -11.91 -3.25 -8.64
CA LYS A 104 -11.98 -2.50 -9.91
C LYS A 104 -11.01 -1.31 -9.97
N ASP A 105 -10.62 -0.77 -8.82
CA ASP A 105 -9.67 0.34 -8.71
C ASP A 105 -8.20 -0.12 -8.68
N GLY A 106 -7.96 -1.44 -8.65
CA GLY A 106 -6.64 -2.04 -8.58
C GLY A 106 -5.93 -1.79 -7.25
N ALA A 107 -4.59 -1.87 -7.26
CA ALA A 107 -3.78 -1.72 -6.06
C ALA A 107 -3.70 -0.25 -5.60
N VAL A 108 -4.09 0.01 -4.35
CA VAL A 108 -4.10 1.34 -3.73
C VAL A 108 -3.03 1.42 -2.65
N LEU A 109 -2.17 2.44 -2.73
CA LEU A 109 -1.15 2.71 -1.72
C LEU A 109 -1.80 3.15 -0.40
N LEU A 110 -1.47 2.47 0.69
CA LEU A 110 -1.87 2.91 2.03
C LEU A 110 -0.73 3.70 2.69
N THR A 111 0.47 3.12 2.72
CA THR A 111 1.66 3.79 3.22
C THR A 111 2.92 3.38 2.47
N ALA A 112 3.84 4.32 2.27
CA ALA A 112 5.18 4.08 1.75
C ALA A 112 6.22 4.70 2.69
N VAL A 113 7.28 3.95 2.98
CA VAL A 113 8.47 4.44 3.68
C VAL A 113 9.66 4.25 2.77
N ALA A 114 10.27 5.35 2.34
CA ALA A 114 11.44 5.35 1.46
C ALA A 114 12.73 5.68 2.23
N GLN A 115 13.86 5.13 1.81
CA GLN A 115 15.19 5.58 2.24
C GLN A 115 15.51 6.96 1.65
N PRO A 116 16.49 7.71 2.18
CA PRO A 116 17.01 8.88 1.49
C PRO A 116 17.42 8.53 0.04
N ALA A 117 17.15 9.44 -0.90
CA ALA A 117 17.66 9.27 -2.26
C ALA A 117 19.19 9.35 -2.24
N ALA A 118 19.87 8.46 -2.96
CA ALA A 118 21.34 8.42 -2.98
C ALA A 118 22.02 9.69 -3.53
N ASN A 119 21.24 10.59 -4.16
CA ASN A 119 21.72 11.78 -4.87
C ASN A 119 21.31 13.11 -4.18
N LYS A 120 20.96 13.11 -2.89
CA LYS A 120 20.66 14.34 -2.12
C LYS A 120 21.37 14.36 -0.78
#